data_AF-A0A534ASL1-F1
#
_entry.id   AF-A0A534ASL1-F1
#
_cell.length_a   1.000
_cell.length_b   1.000
_cell.length_c   1.000
_cell.angle_alpha   90.00
_cell.angle_beta   90.00
_cell.angle_gamma   90.00
#
_symmetry.space_group_name_H-M   'P 1'
#
loop_
_entity.id
_entity.type
_entity.pdbx_description
1 polymer ?
#
loop_
_entity_poly.entity_id
_entity_poly.type
_entity_poly.pdbx_seq_one_letter_code
_entity_poly.pdbx_strand_id
1 'polypeptide(L)'
;MPRVASRASCGGGARRFKRRARRLRLWPARALRRRWLRRLKRAPLALRVGLGVALAAILALSLNALYQVVRKPTELFFPVSGTLYKTPQETWREYGPLFRRYATRSIPPQLLAALAQVEGSGNPLVRTYWRWTWVLRPLEVYRPASSAVGMYQITDATFAEARHYCIHAHEVVREGAWNDWHACWFNALYSRVLPADAVELTAAYLDLKVTGILARSGISRISAVQQRHLAAVVHLCGAGAGAVYARQGLHFGEGQRCGDHDPRAYLRRVDAMEDVFAQRAAAEEASAALAQ
;
A
#
# COMPACT_ATOMS: atom_id res chain seq x y z
N MET A 1 -32.57 47.92 86.53
CA MET A 1 -32.70 46.45 86.79
C MET A 1 -33.73 45.88 85.81
N PRO A 2 -33.75 44.58 85.41
CA PRO A 2 -32.80 43.49 85.71
C PRO A 2 -31.65 43.19 84.71
N ARG A 3 -31.88 42.49 83.58
CA ARG A 3 -30.98 41.45 82.97
C ARG A 3 -30.77 41.66 81.45
N VAL A 4 -29.66 41.30 80.76
CA VAL A 4 -28.63 40.21 80.77
C VAL A 4 -28.87 39.09 79.73
N ALA A 5 -27.96 39.05 78.73
CA ALA A 5 -27.42 37.93 77.93
C ALA A 5 -28.24 37.12 76.88
N SER A 6 -27.70 37.04 75.65
CA SER A 6 -27.20 35.81 74.99
C SER A 6 -26.66 36.13 73.57
N ARG A 7 -25.35 36.27 73.33
CA ARG A 7 -24.37 35.26 72.86
C ARG A 7 -24.61 34.61 71.47
N ALA A 8 -23.65 34.92 70.57
CA ALA A 8 -23.07 34.06 69.50
C ALA A 8 -23.92 33.77 68.25
N SER A 9 -23.35 33.44 67.07
CA SER A 9 -21.95 33.11 66.71
C SER A 9 -21.55 33.59 65.31
N CYS A 10 -20.24 33.64 65.02
CA CYS A 10 -19.70 34.03 63.71
C CYS A 10 -19.95 32.97 62.61
N GLY A 11 -20.52 33.38 61.48
CA GLY A 11 -20.73 32.51 60.30
C GLY A 11 -19.68 32.70 59.21
N GLY A 12 -18.66 31.84 59.16
CA GLY A 12 -17.63 31.86 58.11
C GLY A 12 -18.14 31.39 56.73
N GLY A 13 -18.31 32.32 55.79
CA GLY A 13 -18.86 32.08 54.45
C GLY A 13 -17.91 31.43 53.43
N ALA A 14 -17.42 30.22 53.67
CA ALA A 14 -16.56 29.49 52.73
C ALA A 14 -17.34 29.00 51.48
N ARG A 15 -17.36 29.79 50.40
CA ARG A 15 -18.03 29.45 49.13
C ARG A 15 -17.31 28.29 48.39
N ARG A 16 -17.68 27.05 48.69
CA ARG A 16 -17.22 25.84 47.99
C ARG A 16 -17.63 25.87 46.50
N PHE A 17 -16.71 26.28 45.63
CA PHE A 17 -16.86 26.23 44.17
C PHE A 17 -16.86 24.77 43.66
N LYS A 18 -18.03 24.11 43.65
CA LYS A 18 -18.17 22.74 43.13
C LYS A 18 -18.07 22.72 41.60
N ARG A 19 -16.84 22.54 41.07
CA ARG A 19 -16.60 22.18 39.65
C ARG A 19 -17.38 20.89 39.30
N ARG A 20 -18.56 21.04 38.70
CA ARG A 20 -19.32 19.91 38.14
C ARG A 20 -18.68 19.47 36.82
N ALA A 21 -17.79 18.49 36.88
CA ALA A 21 -17.36 17.76 35.69
C ALA A 21 -18.60 17.11 35.02
N ARG A 22 -19.06 17.68 33.90
CA ARG A 22 -20.10 17.08 33.06
C ARG A 22 -19.53 15.82 32.42
N ARG A 23 -19.70 14.67 33.08
CA ARG A 23 -19.46 13.36 32.44
C ARG A 23 -20.38 13.26 31.23
N LEU A 24 -19.80 13.23 30.03
CA LEU A 24 -20.53 12.95 28.79
C LEU A 24 -21.18 11.57 28.94
N ARG A 25 -22.52 11.54 29.08
CA ARG A 25 -23.27 10.29 29.12
C ARG A 25 -23.41 9.76 27.69
N LEU A 26 -22.44 8.95 27.29
CA LEU A 26 -22.46 8.16 26.04
C LEU A 26 -23.69 7.23 25.91
N TRP A 27 -24.49 7.09 26.96
CA TRP A 27 -25.61 6.17 27.03
C TRP A 27 -26.95 6.94 27.14
N PRO A 28 -27.93 6.69 26.22
CA PRO A 28 -29.24 7.32 26.30
C PRO A 28 -29.96 6.98 27.60
N ALA A 29 -30.74 7.94 28.11
CA ALA A 29 -31.41 7.85 29.39
C ALA A 29 -32.26 6.57 29.53
N ARG A 30 -32.28 5.99 30.74
CA ARG A 30 -32.98 4.71 31.02
C ARG A 30 -34.46 4.73 30.58
N ALA A 31 -35.13 5.88 30.66
CA ALA A 31 -36.50 6.07 30.19
C ALA A 31 -36.64 5.94 28.66
N LEU A 32 -35.71 6.50 27.88
CA LEU A 32 -35.67 6.36 26.42
C LEU A 32 -35.45 4.89 26.05
N ARG A 33 -34.45 4.22 26.62
CA ARG A 33 -34.21 2.78 26.41
C ARG A 33 -35.48 1.94 26.65
N ARG A 34 -36.18 2.19 27.77
CA ARG A 34 -37.45 1.51 28.11
C ARG A 34 -38.63 1.86 27.19
N ARG A 35 -38.63 3.01 26.49
CA ARG A 35 -39.64 3.35 25.47
C ARG A 35 -39.32 2.66 24.15
N TRP A 36 -38.07 2.71 23.70
CA TRP A 36 -37.60 2.03 22.48
C TRP A 36 -37.80 0.51 22.54
N LEU A 37 -37.38 -0.15 23.63
CA LEU A 37 -37.60 -1.59 23.83
C LEU A 37 -39.09 -1.98 23.80
N ARG A 38 -39.98 -1.14 24.35
CA ARG A 38 -41.43 -1.38 24.31
C ARG A 38 -42.02 -1.21 22.91
N ARG A 39 -41.55 -0.23 22.12
CA ARG A 39 -41.94 -0.09 20.70
C ARG A 39 -41.43 -1.28 19.88
N LEU A 40 -40.19 -1.71 20.08
CA LEU A 40 -39.59 -2.84 19.36
C LEU A 40 -40.27 -4.17 19.68
N LYS A 41 -40.70 -4.40 20.93
CA LYS A 41 -41.54 -5.55 21.31
C LYS A 41 -42.98 -5.50 20.74
N ARG A 42 -43.48 -4.34 20.33
CA ARG A 42 -44.82 -4.15 19.73
C ARG A 42 -44.81 -4.11 18.20
N ALA A 43 -43.65 -3.97 17.57
CA ALA A 43 -43.49 -4.05 16.11
C ALA A 43 -43.93 -5.42 15.56
N PRO A 44 -44.39 -5.53 14.30
CA PRO A 44 -44.62 -6.82 13.65
C PRO A 44 -43.33 -7.65 13.56
N LEU A 45 -43.44 -8.98 13.54
CA LEU A 45 -42.29 -9.90 13.56
C LEU A 45 -41.29 -9.61 12.43
N ALA A 46 -41.79 -9.41 11.20
CA ALA A 46 -40.97 -9.06 10.05
C ALA A 46 -40.10 -7.81 10.27
N LEU A 47 -40.63 -6.77 10.92
CA LEU A 47 -39.86 -5.54 11.21
C LEU A 47 -38.79 -5.79 12.28
N ARG A 48 -39.06 -6.66 13.27
CA ARG A 48 -38.06 -7.04 14.28
C ARG A 48 -36.92 -7.87 13.68
N VAL A 49 -37.28 -8.84 12.82
CA VAL A 49 -36.31 -9.67 12.08
C VAL A 49 -35.49 -8.80 11.13
N GLY A 50 -36.13 -7.93 10.33
CA GLY A 50 -35.45 -7.00 9.42
C GLY A 50 -34.49 -6.05 10.14
N LEU A 51 -34.90 -5.46 11.28
CA LEU A 51 -34.00 -4.66 12.12
C LEU A 51 -32.84 -5.48 12.71
N GLY A 52 -33.10 -6.73 13.11
CA GLY A 52 -32.07 -7.65 13.61
C GLY A 52 -31.04 -8.00 12.54
N VAL A 53 -31.50 -8.36 11.34
CA VAL A 53 -30.66 -8.65 10.17
C VAL A 53 -29.86 -7.41 9.75
N ALA A 54 -30.48 -6.23 9.68
CA ALA A 54 -29.79 -4.98 9.37
C ALA A 54 -28.70 -4.65 10.40
N LEU A 55 -28.99 -4.80 11.71
CA LEU A 55 -28.02 -4.55 12.77
C LEU A 55 -26.87 -5.58 12.75
N ALA A 56 -27.16 -6.84 12.47
CA ALA A 56 -26.16 -7.89 12.30
C ALA A 56 -25.28 -7.65 11.07
N ALA A 57 -25.86 -7.22 9.94
CA ALA A 57 -25.13 -6.85 8.72
C ALA A 57 -24.22 -5.63 8.96
N ILE A 58 -24.71 -4.57 9.62
CA ILE A 58 -23.90 -3.41 10.00
C ILE A 58 -22.74 -3.82 10.91
N LEU A 59 -22.99 -4.69 11.90
CA LEU A 59 -21.94 -5.18 12.80
C LEU A 59 -20.90 -6.02 12.05
N ALA A 60 -21.34 -6.94 11.18
CA ALA A 60 -20.45 -7.77 10.37
C ALA A 60 -19.59 -6.92 9.42
N LEU A 61 -20.18 -5.95 8.71
CA LEU A 61 -19.46 -5.01 7.87
C LEU A 61 -18.48 -4.14 8.67
N SER A 62 -18.85 -3.70 9.87
CA SER A 62 -17.98 -2.90 10.74
C SER A 62 -16.78 -3.71 11.26
N LEU A 63 -17.00 -4.96 11.66
CA LEU A 63 -15.93 -5.87 12.10
C LEU A 63 -15.01 -6.25 10.92
N ASN A 64 -15.58 -6.52 9.74
CA ASN A 64 -14.83 -6.74 8.51
C ASN A 64 -13.97 -5.52 8.14
N ALA A 65 -14.55 -4.31 8.16
CA ALA A 65 -13.82 -3.07 7.89
C ALA A 65 -12.67 -2.84 8.89
N LEU A 66 -12.92 -3.02 10.19
CA LEU A 66 -11.88 -2.90 11.23
C LEU A 66 -10.75 -3.92 11.02
N TYR A 67 -11.09 -5.18 10.74
CA TYR A 67 -10.12 -6.23 10.46
C TYR A 67 -9.26 -5.91 9.23
N GLN A 68 -9.87 -5.45 8.13
CA GLN A 68 -9.13 -5.08 6.92
C GLN A 68 -8.28 -3.81 7.11
N VAL A 69 -8.74 -2.83 7.88
CA VAL A 69 -7.94 -1.64 8.24
C VAL A 69 -6.72 -2.00 9.09
N VAL A 70 -6.85 -2.90 10.08
CA VAL A 70 -5.72 -3.39 10.86
C VAL A 70 -4.71 -4.13 9.98
N ARG A 71 -5.19 -4.96 9.04
CA ARG A 71 -4.34 -5.72 8.11
C ARG A 71 -3.69 -4.85 7.03
N LYS A 72 -4.34 -3.76 6.63
CA LYS A 72 -3.91 -2.85 5.56
C LYS A 72 -4.25 -1.39 5.91
N PRO A 73 -3.47 -0.74 6.79
CA PRO A 73 -3.76 0.62 7.27
C PRO A 73 -3.84 1.68 6.16
N THR A 74 -3.19 1.40 5.01
CA THR A 74 -3.25 2.25 3.83
C THR A 74 -4.66 2.42 3.27
N GLU A 75 -5.62 1.55 3.64
CA GLU A 75 -7.03 1.69 3.27
C GLU A 75 -7.67 2.97 3.82
N LEU A 76 -7.20 3.50 4.97
CA LEU A 76 -7.70 4.75 5.58
C LEU A 76 -7.44 6.00 4.72
N PHE A 77 -6.38 6.01 3.91
CA PHE A 77 -6.02 7.15 3.06
C PHE A 77 -6.80 7.19 1.72
N PHE A 78 -7.90 6.43 1.61
CA PHE A 78 -8.76 6.42 0.42
C PHE A 78 -9.17 7.82 -0.08
N PRO A 79 -9.61 8.77 0.79
CA PRO A 79 -10.12 10.05 0.30
C PRO A 79 -9.07 10.96 -0.34
N VAL A 80 -7.78 10.74 -0.05
CA VAL A 80 -6.66 11.57 -0.52
C VAL A 80 -5.75 10.85 -1.54
N SER A 81 -5.83 9.52 -1.67
CA SER A 81 -5.01 8.80 -2.65
C SER A 81 -5.19 9.33 -4.08
N GLY A 82 -6.41 9.73 -4.48
CA GLY A 82 -6.68 10.28 -5.81
C GLY A 82 -5.97 11.60 -6.15
N THR A 83 -5.49 12.37 -5.16
CA THR A 83 -4.75 13.63 -5.41
C THR A 83 -3.25 13.41 -5.61
N LEU A 84 -2.77 12.17 -5.49
CA LEU A 84 -1.35 11.80 -5.58
C LEU A 84 -0.97 11.14 -6.91
N TYR A 85 -1.90 11.08 -7.87
CA TYR A 85 -1.57 10.69 -9.25
C TYR A 85 -0.68 11.75 -9.89
N LYS A 86 0.31 11.28 -10.65
CA LYS A 86 1.31 12.09 -11.32
C LYS A 86 1.28 11.84 -12.82
N THR A 87 1.48 12.90 -13.60
CA THR A 87 1.88 12.77 -15.01
C THR A 87 3.29 12.18 -15.11
N PRO A 88 3.69 11.59 -16.26
CA PRO A 88 5.06 11.10 -16.43
C PRO A 88 6.13 12.17 -16.19
N GLN A 89 5.84 13.44 -16.49
CA GLN A 89 6.79 14.54 -16.23
C GLN A 89 6.96 14.81 -14.72
N GLU A 90 5.89 14.76 -13.93
CA GLU A 90 5.95 14.91 -12.47
C GLU A 90 6.62 13.70 -11.81
N THR A 91 6.31 12.48 -12.27
CA THR A 91 6.98 11.24 -11.84
C THR A 91 8.49 11.29 -12.07
N TRP A 92 8.93 11.74 -13.26
CA TRP A 92 10.37 11.89 -13.54
C TRP A 92 11.00 12.99 -12.69
N ARG A 93 10.36 14.17 -12.57
CA ARG A 93 10.90 15.29 -11.79
C ARG A 93 11.03 14.98 -10.30
N GLU A 94 10.08 14.25 -9.71
CA GLU A 94 10.07 13.97 -8.27
C GLU A 94 10.88 12.72 -7.90
N TYR A 95 10.85 11.66 -8.72
CA TYR A 95 11.47 10.38 -8.39
C TYR A 95 12.66 9.99 -9.29
N GLY A 96 12.95 10.74 -10.36
CA GLY A 96 14.10 10.53 -11.26
C GLY A 96 15.43 10.29 -10.53
N PRO A 97 15.78 11.09 -9.50
CA PRO A 97 16.96 10.85 -8.67
C PRO A 97 16.96 9.50 -7.95
N LEU A 98 15.79 9.01 -7.51
CA LEU A 98 15.63 7.70 -6.86
C LEU A 98 15.77 6.56 -7.89
N PHE A 99 15.13 6.68 -9.06
CA PHE A 99 15.27 5.72 -10.15
C PHE A 99 16.73 5.60 -10.60
N ARG A 100 17.46 6.72 -10.69
CA ARG A 100 18.90 6.71 -10.98
C ARG A 100 19.72 6.08 -9.86
N ARG A 101 19.50 6.48 -8.60
CA ARG A 101 20.24 5.97 -7.42
C ARG A 101 20.14 4.45 -7.26
N TYR A 102 18.96 3.89 -7.52
CA TYR A 102 18.65 2.49 -7.24
C TYR A 102 18.57 1.59 -8.48
N ALA A 103 18.79 2.13 -9.67
CA ALA A 103 18.96 1.30 -10.87
C ALA A 103 20.12 0.33 -10.70
N THR A 104 19.98 -0.85 -11.31
CA THR A 104 21.05 -1.85 -11.43
C THR A 104 21.43 -2.01 -12.90
N ARG A 105 22.49 -2.81 -13.16
CA ARG A 105 22.81 -3.23 -14.54
C ARG A 105 21.64 -3.94 -15.24
N SER A 106 20.79 -4.65 -14.49
CA SER A 106 19.65 -5.37 -15.07
C SER A 106 18.39 -4.51 -15.18
N ILE A 107 18.22 -3.55 -14.26
CA ILE A 107 16.99 -2.78 -14.04
C ILE A 107 17.30 -1.28 -14.18
N PRO A 108 17.20 -0.69 -15.39
CA PRO A 108 17.56 0.70 -15.64
C PRO A 108 16.53 1.71 -15.07
N PRO A 109 16.92 3.00 -14.92
CA PRO A 109 16.03 4.03 -14.35
C PRO A 109 14.72 4.21 -15.11
N GLN A 110 14.76 4.09 -16.44
CA GLN A 110 13.60 4.25 -17.32
C GLN A 110 12.59 3.11 -17.11
N LEU A 111 13.05 1.88 -16.91
CA LEU A 111 12.18 0.74 -16.56
C LEU A 111 11.53 0.94 -15.19
N LEU A 112 12.28 1.41 -14.19
CA LEU A 112 11.75 1.73 -12.86
C LEU A 112 10.67 2.83 -12.95
N ALA A 113 10.89 3.87 -13.75
CA ALA A 113 9.92 4.92 -13.98
C ALA A 113 8.68 4.41 -14.74
N ALA A 114 8.88 3.59 -15.78
CA ALA A 114 7.81 3.03 -16.60
C ALA A 114 6.89 2.11 -15.81
N LEU A 115 7.45 1.20 -15.00
CA LEU A 115 6.67 0.34 -14.10
C LEU A 115 5.88 1.20 -13.09
N ALA A 116 6.51 2.21 -12.45
CA ALA A 116 5.84 3.10 -11.51
C ALA A 116 4.65 3.88 -12.12
N GLN A 117 4.76 4.22 -13.41
CA GLN A 117 3.73 4.94 -14.14
C GLN A 117 2.63 4.02 -14.67
N VAL A 118 2.97 2.83 -15.16
CA VAL A 118 2.00 1.85 -15.72
C VAL A 118 1.16 1.18 -14.61
N GLU A 119 1.75 0.89 -13.45
CA GLU A 119 1.05 0.25 -12.33
C GLU A 119 0.24 1.25 -11.49
N GLY A 120 0.79 2.44 -11.25
CA GLY A 120 0.25 3.37 -10.25
C GLY A 120 0.18 4.84 -10.67
N SER A 121 0.56 5.20 -11.90
CA SER A 121 0.69 6.60 -12.33
C SER A 121 1.49 7.46 -11.33
N GLY A 122 2.62 6.94 -10.84
CA GLY A 122 3.50 7.61 -9.87
C GLY A 122 2.90 7.81 -8.46
N ASN A 123 1.73 7.26 -8.17
CA ASN A 123 1.05 7.44 -6.89
C ASN A 123 1.54 6.44 -5.83
N PRO A 124 2.23 6.90 -4.77
CA PRO A 124 2.81 6.00 -3.77
C PRO A 124 1.77 5.39 -2.82
N LEU A 125 0.51 5.88 -2.82
CA LEU A 125 -0.59 5.39 -1.99
C LEU A 125 -1.69 4.65 -2.78
N VAL A 126 -1.53 4.45 -4.10
CA VAL A 126 -2.53 3.78 -4.93
C VAL A 126 -2.74 2.33 -4.49
N ARG A 127 -3.99 1.86 -4.58
CA ARG A 127 -4.40 0.54 -4.11
C ARG A 127 -5.30 -0.10 -5.15
N THR A 128 -5.23 -1.42 -5.24
CA THR A 128 -6.18 -2.21 -6.03
C THR A 128 -7.63 -2.07 -5.53
N TYR A 129 -8.58 -2.36 -6.40
CA TYR A 129 -10.02 -2.29 -6.12
C TYR A 129 -10.47 -3.32 -5.06
N TRP A 130 -11.60 -3.06 -4.43
CA TRP A 130 -12.25 -4.00 -3.51
C TRP A 130 -13.19 -4.94 -4.26
N ARG A 131 -13.22 -6.22 -3.87
CA ARG A 131 -14.10 -7.23 -4.46
C ARG A 131 -14.82 -8.05 -3.42
N TRP A 132 -16.02 -8.50 -3.78
CA TRP A 132 -16.74 -9.55 -3.07
C TRP A 132 -16.06 -10.89 -3.32
N THR A 133 -15.88 -11.68 -2.27
CA THR A 133 -15.32 -13.04 -2.36
C THR A 133 -16.24 -14.00 -1.60
N TRP A 134 -16.78 -14.99 -2.30
CA TRP A 134 -17.64 -16.02 -1.70
C TRP A 134 -16.79 -17.10 -1.01
N VAL A 135 -16.24 -16.77 0.16
CA VAL A 135 -15.47 -17.67 1.03
C VAL A 135 -16.14 -17.84 2.38
N LEU A 136 -16.00 -19.03 2.98
CA LEU A 136 -16.51 -19.37 4.33
C LEU A 136 -15.65 -18.74 5.45
N ARG A 137 -15.31 -17.46 5.31
CA ARG A 137 -14.51 -16.66 6.25
C ARG A 137 -15.19 -15.29 6.42
N PRO A 138 -15.92 -15.05 7.54
CA PRO A 138 -16.79 -13.87 7.67
C PRO A 138 -16.09 -12.50 7.52
N LEU A 139 -14.80 -12.42 7.80
CA LEU A 139 -13.99 -11.19 7.72
C LEU A 139 -13.19 -11.05 6.39
N GLU A 140 -13.40 -11.97 5.43
CA GLU A 140 -12.78 -11.95 4.10
C GLU A 140 -13.81 -11.87 2.95
N VAL A 141 -15.11 -11.69 3.28
CA VAL A 141 -16.24 -11.62 2.33
C VAL A 141 -16.15 -10.37 1.43
N TYR A 142 -15.73 -9.23 1.98
CA TYR A 142 -15.45 -8.02 1.21
C TYR A 142 -14.07 -7.50 1.58
N ARG A 143 -13.16 -7.51 0.60
CA ARG A 143 -11.73 -7.21 0.81
C ARG A 143 -11.08 -6.64 -0.45
N PRO A 144 -9.90 -6.01 -0.35
CA PRO A 144 -9.07 -5.71 -1.52
C PRO A 144 -8.84 -6.96 -2.39
N ALA A 145 -8.86 -6.80 -3.71
CA ALA A 145 -8.62 -7.88 -4.66
C ALA A 145 -7.25 -8.55 -4.44
N SER A 146 -6.24 -7.73 -4.13
CA SER A 146 -4.86 -8.10 -3.78
C SER A 146 -4.36 -7.26 -2.59
N SER A 147 -3.28 -7.71 -1.94
CA SER A 147 -2.53 -6.90 -0.97
C SER A 147 -1.57 -5.90 -1.62
N ALA A 148 -1.55 -5.81 -2.94
CA ALA A 148 -0.89 -4.77 -3.72
C ALA A 148 -1.15 -3.34 -3.22
N VAL A 149 -0.09 -2.55 -3.09
CA VAL A 149 -0.07 -1.14 -2.67
C VAL A 149 1.09 -0.40 -3.36
N GLY A 150 0.86 0.89 -3.62
CA GLY A 150 1.89 1.84 -4.03
C GLY A 150 2.15 1.83 -5.53
N MET A 151 3.08 2.68 -5.97
CA MET A 151 3.30 2.93 -7.39
C MET A 151 3.80 1.70 -8.17
N TYR A 152 4.28 0.67 -7.46
CA TYR A 152 4.71 -0.63 -8.01
C TYR A 152 3.80 -1.80 -7.63
N GLN A 153 2.61 -1.53 -7.06
CA GLN A 153 1.62 -2.54 -6.64
C GLN A 153 2.20 -3.71 -5.80
N ILE A 154 3.19 -3.42 -4.95
CA ILE A 154 3.96 -4.43 -4.21
C ILE A 154 3.04 -5.18 -3.22
N THR A 155 2.96 -6.51 -3.39
CA THR A 155 2.17 -7.38 -2.50
C THR A 155 2.86 -7.61 -1.16
N ASP A 156 2.11 -8.07 -0.14
CA ASP A 156 2.71 -8.42 1.17
C ASP A 156 3.80 -9.49 1.03
N ALA A 157 3.60 -10.48 0.15
CA ALA A 157 4.54 -11.57 -0.08
C ALA A 157 5.80 -11.09 -0.82
N THR A 158 5.63 -10.26 -1.86
CA THR A 158 6.75 -9.64 -2.58
C THR A 158 7.57 -8.76 -1.63
N PHE A 159 6.92 -7.97 -0.78
CA PHE A 159 7.59 -7.12 0.20
C PHE A 159 8.34 -7.93 1.27
N ALA A 160 7.73 -9.00 1.78
CA ALA A 160 8.38 -9.89 2.74
C ALA A 160 9.65 -10.52 2.18
N GLU A 161 9.69 -10.88 0.89
CA GLU A 161 10.92 -11.38 0.26
C GLU A 161 11.91 -10.25 -0.10
N ALA A 162 11.42 -9.19 -0.76
CA ALA A 162 12.25 -8.12 -1.32
C ALA A 162 13.03 -7.33 -0.25
N ARG A 163 12.46 -7.16 0.96
CA ARG A 163 13.11 -6.44 2.04
C ARG A 163 14.41 -7.08 2.52
N HIS A 164 14.67 -8.35 2.24
CA HIS A 164 15.94 -9.00 2.60
C HIS A 164 17.12 -8.54 1.72
N TYR A 165 16.91 -7.56 0.84
CA TYR A 165 17.89 -7.01 -0.09
C TYR A 165 17.75 -5.49 -0.24
N CYS A 166 18.84 -4.82 -0.60
CA CYS A 166 18.87 -3.42 -0.99
C CYS A 166 19.97 -3.14 -2.02
N ILE A 167 20.11 -1.89 -2.48
CA ILE A 167 21.02 -1.53 -3.57
C ILE A 167 22.17 -0.66 -3.05
N HIS A 168 23.40 -1.18 -3.15
CA HIS A 168 24.62 -0.43 -2.90
C HIS A 168 25.40 -0.31 -4.21
N ALA A 169 25.74 0.93 -4.60
CA ALA A 169 26.53 1.21 -5.81
C ALA A 169 26.02 0.50 -7.09
N HIS A 170 24.70 0.44 -7.28
CA HIS A 170 24.00 -0.24 -8.39
C HIS A 170 24.06 -1.79 -8.38
N GLU A 171 24.50 -2.40 -7.28
CA GLU A 171 24.50 -3.85 -7.07
C GLU A 171 23.52 -4.27 -5.96
N VAL A 172 22.93 -5.47 -6.11
CA VAL A 172 22.02 -6.04 -5.12
C VAL A 172 22.81 -6.68 -3.98
N VAL A 173 22.61 -6.18 -2.76
CA VAL A 173 23.20 -6.76 -1.55
C VAL A 173 22.12 -7.36 -0.66
N ARG A 174 22.43 -8.51 -0.05
CA ARG A 174 21.57 -9.22 0.90
C ARG A 174 21.74 -8.64 2.31
N GLU A 175 20.73 -8.78 3.15
CA GLU A 175 20.89 -8.62 4.60
C GLU A 175 21.96 -9.57 5.16
N GLY A 176 22.61 -9.14 6.24
CA GLY A 176 23.75 -9.84 6.83
C GLY A 176 23.89 -9.55 8.32
N ALA A 177 25.05 -9.89 8.87
CA ALA A 177 25.34 -9.64 10.27
C ALA A 177 25.40 -8.13 10.56
N TRP A 178 25.10 -7.74 11.80
CA TRP A 178 25.08 -6.33 12.24
C TRP A 178 26.46 -5.63 12.18
N ASN A 179 27.54 -6.40 12.01
CA ASN A 179 28.91 -5.93 11.92
C ASN A 179 29.50 -5.98 10.49
N ASP A 180 28.73 -6.45 9.50
CA ASP A 180 29.11 -6.40 8.08
C ASP A 180 28.59 -5.11 7.44
N TRP A 181 29.44 -4.07 7.41
CA TRP A 181 29.13 -2.74 6.88
C TRP A 181 28.78 -2.69 5.39
N HIS A 182 29.01 -3.79 4.66
CA HIS A 182 28.60 -3.90 3.26
C HIS A 182 27.22 -4.54 3.12
N ALA A 183 26.70 -5.22 4.15
CA ALA A 183 25.42 -5.89 4.11
C ALA A 183 24.22 -4.95 4.20
N CYS A 184 23.05 -5.45 3.76
CA CYS A 184 21.83 -4.69 3.82
C CYS A 184 21.31 -4.54 5.27
N TRP A 185 21.14 -3.31 5.73
CA TRP A 185 20.68 -2.98 7.08
C TRP A 185 19.44 -2.08 7.09
N PHE A 186 18.80 -1.94 8.27
CA PHE A 186 17.60 -1.14 8.51
C PHE A 186 16.36 -1.49 7.67
N ASN A 187 16.41 -2.56 6.88
CA ASN A 187 15.30 -3.13 6.12
C ASN A 187 14.05 -3.47 6.96
N ALA A 188 14.20 -3.59 8.28
CA ALA A 188 13.10 -3.62 9.27
C ALA A 188 12.13 -2.43 9.14
N LEU A 189 12.62 -1.28 8.68
CA LEU A 189 11.88 -0.01 8.54
C LEU A 189 11.28 0.23 7.15
N TYR A 190 11.61 -0.60 6.16
CA TYR A 190 11.15 -0.43 4.78
C TYR A 190 9.62 -0.39 4.65
N SER A 191 9.15 0.43 3.70
CA SER A 191 7.73 0.72 3.50
C SER A 191 7.36 0.82 2.02
N ARG A 192 6.41 -0.01 1.57
CA ARG A 192 5.88 -0.01 0.19
C ARG A 192 5.27 1.32 -0.29
N VAL A 193 5.01 2.25 0.64
CA VAL A 193 4.40 3.56 0.37
C VAL A 193 5.38 4.73 0.43
N LEU A 194 6.65 4.49 0.80
CA LEU A 194 7.69 5.50 0.69
C LEU A 194 8.35 5.35 -0.69
N PRO A 195 8.44 6.42 -1.52
CA PRO A 195 8.97 6.30 -2.88
C PRO A 195 10.38 5.71 -2.94
N ALA A 196 11.29 6.10 -2.04
CA ALA A 196 12.67 5.59 -2.01
C ALA A 196 12.69 4.07 -1.80
N ASP A 197 12.14 3.60 -0.68
CA ASP A 197 12.02 2.18 -0.35
C ASP A 197 11.32 1.40 -1.46
N ALA A 198 10.23 1.93 -2.04
CA ALA A 198 9.45 1.24 -3.07
C ALA A 198 10.23 1.07 -4.38
N VAL A 199 11.06 2.06 -4.77
CA VAL A 199 11.99 1.94 -5.91
C VAL A 199 13.07 0.91 -5.60
N GLU A 200 13.71 1.01 -4.44
CA GLU A 200 14.81 0.13 -4.03
C GLU A 200 14.38 -1.34 -3.91
N LEU A 201 13.26 -1.60 -3.22
CA LEU A 201 12.60 -2.91 -3.14
C LEU A 201 12.32 -3.51 -4.53
N THR A 202 11.84 -2.68 -5.46
CA THR A 202 11.49 -3.15 -6.81
C THR A 202 12.74 -3.45 -7.63
N ALA A 203 13.75 -2.58 -7.58
CA ALA A 203 15.02 -2.80 -8.27
C ALA A 203 15.73 -4.07 -7.76
N ALA A 204 15.92 -4.18 -6.45
CA ALA A 204 16.59 -5.33 -5.82
C ALA A 204 15.85 -6.65 -6.08
N TYR A 205 14.51 -6.66 -5.96
CA TYR A 205 13.71 -7.84 -6.25
C TYR A 205 13.80 -8.25 -7.73
N LEU A 206 13.61 -7.31 -8.66
CA LEU A 206 13.60 -7.66 -10.08
C LEU A 206 14.96 -8.11 -10.57
N ASP A 207 16.05 -7.46 -10.17
CA ASP A 207 17.40 -7.89 -10.54
C ASP A 207 17.70 -9.31 -10.01
N LEU A 208 17.49 -9.55 -8.70
CA LEU A 208 17.69 -10.87 -8.09
C LEU A 208 16.91 -11.98 -8.82
N LYS A 209 15.66 -11.72 -9.19
CA LYS A 209 14.82 -12.70 -9.90
C LYS A 209 15.25 -12.88 -11.34
N VAL A 210 15.53 -11.80 -12.08
CA VAL A 210 15.97 -11.84 -13.48
C VAL A 210 17.30 -12.58 -13.59
N THR A 211 18.32 -12.15 -12.85
CA THR A 211 19.65 -12.76 -12.81
C THR A 211 19.55 -14.24 -12.44
N GLY A 212 18.77 -14.59 -11.42
CA GLY A 212 18.54 -15.98 -11.03
C GLY A 212 17.78 -16.83 -12.07
N ILE A 213 16.85 -16.24 -12.83
CA ILE A 213 16.13 -16.94 -13.91
C ILE A 213 17.06 -17.21 -15.11
N LEU A 214 17.83 -16.20 -15.53
CA LEU A 214 18.77 -16.32 -16.65
C LEU A 214 19.84 -17.37 -16.37
N ALA A 215 20.45 -17.33 -15.17
CA ALA A 215 21.43 -18.31 -14.74
C ALA A 215 20.87 -19.75 -14.74
N ARG A 216 19.68 -19.98 -14.16
CA ARG A 216 19.03 -21.30 -14.17
C ARG A 216 18.57 -21.78 -15.54
N SER A 217 18.36 -20.87 -16.49
CA SER A 217 17.97 -21.20 -17.87
C SER A 217 19.17 -21.34 -18.81
N GLY A 218 20.41 -21.16 -18.33
CA GLY A 218 21.62 -21.21 -19.15
C GLY A 218 21.75 -20.04 -20.14
N ILE A 219 20.99 -18.96 -19.98
CA ILE A 219 20.97 -17.82 -20.91
C ILE A 219 22.13 -16.88 -20.57
N SER A 220 23.26 -17.06 -21.26
CA SER A 220 24.47 -16.25 -21.11
C SER A 220 24.51 -15.00 -22.00
N ARG A 221 23.67 -14.95 -23.04
CA ARG A 221 23.50 -13.79 -23.94
C ARG A 221 22.02 -13.46 -24.07
N ILE A 222 21.67 -12.23 -23.71
CA ILE A 222 20.31 -11.68 -23.81
C ILE A 222 20.43 -10.21 -24.26
N SER A 223 19.50 -9.74 -25.09
CA SER A 223 19.45 -8.31 -25.43
C SER A 223 18.90 -7.47 -24.27
N ALA A 224 19.29 -6.19 -24.21
CA ALA A 224 18.77 -5.27 -23.20
C ALA A 224 17.23 -5.13 -23.24
N VAL A 225 16.61 -5.24 -24.42
CA VAL A 225 15.14 -5.29 -24.57
C VAL A 225 14.56 -6.54 -23.91
N GLN A 226 15.05 -7.73 -24.29
CA GLN A 226 14.57 -9.00 -23.73
C GLN A 226 14.77 -9.10 -22.20
N GLN A 227 15.84 -8.51 -21.67
CA GLN A 227 16.11 -8.49 -20.23
C GLN A 227 15.11 -7.60 -19.48
N ARG A 228 14.81 -6.41 -20.01
CA ARG A 228 13.75 -5.52 -19.49
C ARG A 228 12.37 -6.17 -19.62
N HIS A 229 12.08 -6.84 -20.73
CA HIS A 229 10.86 -7.64 -20.89
C HIS A 229 10.76 -8.71 -19.81
N LEU A 230 11.80 -9.52 -19.59
CA LEU A 230 11.81 -10.52 -18.51
C LEU A 230 11.59 -9.89 -17.13
N ALA A 231 12.18 -8.73 -16.83
CA ALA A 231 11.91 -7.99 -15.60
C ALA A 231 10.43 -7.57 -15.48
N ALA A 232 9.84 -7.02 -16.55
CA ALA A 232 8.42 -6.66 -16.59
C ALA A 232 7.48 -7.89 -16.51
N VAL A 233 7.87 -9.04 -17.08
CA VAL A 233 7.14 -10.32 -16.89
C VAL A 233 7.21 -10.78 -15.44
N VAL A 234 8.38 -10.70 -14.79
CA VAL A 234 8.55 -11.05 -13.38
C VAL A 234 7.74 -10.11 -12.48
N HIS A 235 7.65 -8.83 -12.82
CA HIS A 235 6.84 -7.85 -12.11
C HIS A 235 5.34 -8.17 -12.19
N LEU A 236 4.79 -8.32 -13.40
CA LEU A 236 3.37 -8.58 -13.63
C LEU A 236 2.92 -9.98 -13.20
N CYS A 237 3.71 -10.99 -13.57
CA CYS A 237 3.31 -12.40 -13.53
C CYS A 237 3.99 -13.21 -12.42
N GLY A 238 4.97 -12.62 -11.73
CA GLY A 238 5.81 -13.29 -10.73
C GLY A 238 6.95 -14.12 -11.33
N ALA A 239 7.95 -14.41 -10.50
CA ALA A 239 9.17 -15.10 -10.92
C ALA A 239 8.96 -16.50 -11.52
N GLY A 240 7.91 -17.23 -11.11
CA GLY A 240 7.58 -18.54 -11.68
C GLY A 240 7.17 -18.46 -13.15
N ALA A 241 6.32 -17.49 -13.50
CA ALA A 241 5.91 -17.23 -14.88
C ALA A 241 7.08 -16.66 -15.71
N GLY A 242 7.91 -15.77 -15.13
CA GLY A 242 9.15 -15.31 -15.75
C GLY A 242 10.11 -16.46 -16.10
N ALA A 243 10.22 -17.47 -15.24
CA ALA A 243 11.01 -18.67 -15.51
C ALA A 243 10.41 -19.55 -16.62
N VAL A 244 9.08 -19.63 -16.75
CA VAL A 244 8.41 -20.31 -17.88
C VAL A 244 8.71 -19.55 -19.18
N TYR A 245 8.52 -18.23 -19.19
CA TYR A 245 8.79 -17.34 -20.33
C TYR A 245 10.25 -17.44 -20.81
N ALA A 246 11.22 -17.45 -19.89
CA ALA A 246 12.63 -17.66 -20.23
C ALA A 246 12.90 -19.04 -20.86
N ARG A 247 12.30 -20.12 -20.33
CA ARG A 247 12.40 -21.47 -20.95
C ARG A 247 11.71 -21.58 -22.30
N GLN A 248 10.71 -20.73 -22.57
CA GLN A 248 10.04 -20.61 -23.87
C GLN A 248 10.79 -19.68 -24.85
N GLY A 249 12.09 -19.44 -24.62
CA GLY A 249 12.91 -18.61 -25.50
C GLY A 249 12.59 -17.12 -25.42
N LEU A 250 11.98 -16.66 -24.32
CA LEU A 250 11.51 -15.28 -24.12
C LEU A 250 10.33 -14.91 -25.04
N HIS A 251 9.45 -15.90 -25.28
CA HIS A 251 8.17 -15.74 -25.97
C HIS A 251 7.01 -16.23 -25.10
N PHE A 252 5.83 -15.62 -25.28
CA PHE A 252 4.59 -16.08 -24.66
C PHE A 252 3.83 -17.01 -25.60
N GLY A 253 3.28 -18.11 -25.07
CA GLY A 253 2.33 -18.96 -25.78
C GLY A 253 1.07 -18.21 -26.19
N GLU A 254 0.39 -18.68 -27.24
CA GLU A 254 -0.92 -18.16 -27.63
C GLU A 254 -1.91 -18.21 -26.46
N GLY A 255 -2.73 -17.17 -26.31
CA GLY A 255 -3.72 -17.09 -25.23
C GLY A 255 -3.16 -17.04 -23.80
N GLN A 256 -1.83 -17.09 -23.58
CA GLN A 256 -1.23 -17.01 -22.24
C GLN A 256 -1.58 -15.71 -21.52
N ARG A 257 -1.94 -15.82 -20.24
CA ARG A 257 -2.45 -14.75 -19.36
C ARG A 257 -1.70 -14.72 -18.03
N CYS A 258 -1.64 -13.54 -17.41
CA CYS A 258 -1.13 -13.37 -16.05
C CYS A 258 -2.29 -12.85 -15.17
N GLY A 259 -3.04 -13.79 -14.59
CA GLY A 259 -4.35 -13.48 -14.02
C GLY A 259 -5.27 -12.86 -15.07
N ASP A 260 -5.81 -11.67 -14.78
CA ASP A 260 -6.70 -10.95 -15.69
C ASP A 260 -5.96 -10.10 -16.75
N HIS A 261 -4.62 -10.16 -16.79
CA HIS A 261 -3.80 -9.37 -17.72
C HIS A 261 -3.34 -10.19 -18.94
N ASP A 262 -3.38 -9.58 -20.13
CA ASP A 262 -2.58 -10.04 -21.27
C ASP A 262 -1.17 -9.46 -21.12
N PRO A 263 -0.13 -10.29 -20.97
CA PRO A 263 1.23 -9.80 -20.76
C PRO A 263 1.81 -9.13 -22.02
N ARG A 264 1.31 -9.42 -23.23
CA ARG A 264 1.75 -8.74 -24.47
C ARG A 264 1.25 -7.29 -24.52
N ALA A 265 -0.02 -7.06 -24.20
CA ALA A 265 -0.55 -5.70 -24.03
C ALA A 265 0.13 -4.96 -22.88
N TYR A 266 0.57 -5.65 -21.83
CA TYR A 266 1.34 -5.05 -20.74
C TYR A 266 2.73 -4.60 -21.20
N LEU A 267 3.55 -5.49 -21.79
CA LEU A 267 4.89 -5.14 -22.27
C LEU A 267 4.86 -3.94 -23.21
N ARG A 268 3.94 -3.89 -24.18
CA ARG A 268 3.78 -2.73 -25.08
C ARG A 268 3.50 -1.40 -24.35
N ARG A 269 2.83 -1.42 -23.20
CA ARG A 269 2.62 -0.21 -22.38
C ARG A 269 3.87 0.16 -21.59
N VAL A 270 4.65 -0.82 -21.13
CA VAL A 270 5.93 -0.58 -20.46
C VAL A 270 6.93 0.01 -21.46
N ASP A 271 7.11 -0.63 -22.63
CA ASP A 271 8.01 -0.17 -23.70
C ASP A 271 7.72 1.29 -24.09
N ALA A 272 6.46 1.60 -24.44
CA ALA A 272 6.05 2.95 -24.82
C ALA A 272 6.22 3.98 -23.70
N MET A 273 6.19 3.56 -22.43
CA MET A 273 6.43 4.44 -21.29
C MET A 273 7.93 4.59 -20.97
N GLU A 274 8.74 3.57 -21.19
CA GLU A 274 10.20 3.67 -21.12
C GLU A 274 10.72 4.68 -22.15
N ASP A 275 10.18 4.69 -23.37
CA ASP A 275 10.52 5.67 -24.40
C ASP A 275 10.19 7.11 -23.97
N VAL A 276 9.04 7.31 -23.31
CA VAL A 276 8.67 8.62 -22.72
C VAL A 276 9.70 9.04 -21.66
N PHE A 277 10.09 8.15 -20.76
CA PHE A 277 11.09 8.47 -19.72
C PHE A 277 12.51 8.63 -20.27
N ALA A 278 12.89 7.91 -21.32
CA ALA A 278 14.16 8.11 -22.04
C ALA A 278 14.25 9.52 -22.65
N GLN A 279 13.17 10.00 -23.28
CA GLN A 279 13.09 11.37 -23.80
C GLN A 279 13.19 12.42 -22.67
N ARG A 280 12.62 12.15 -21.48
CA ARG A 280 12.73 13.05 -20.32
C ARG A 280 14.15 13.08 -19.75
N ALA A 281 14.82 11.93 -19.67
CA ALA A 281 16.23 11.85 -19.25
C ALA A 281 17.14 12.68 -20.17
N ALA A 282 17.04 12.46 -21.49
CA ALA A 282 17.84 13.19 -22.48
C ALA A 282 17.58 14.72 -22.45
N ALA A 283 16.32 15.14 -22.23
CA ALA A 283 15.99 16.56 -22.09
C ALA A 283 16.53 17.19 -20.79
N GLU A 284 16.57 16.43 -19.69
CA GLU A 284 17.18 16.86 -18.42
C GLU A 284 18.70 17.03 -18.57
N GLU A 285 19.37 16.04 -19.19
CA GLU A 285 20.81 16.06 -19.48
C GLU A 285 21.20 17.23 -20.41
N ALA A 286 20.44 17.45 -21.49
CA ALA A 286 20.67 18.58 -22.39
C ALA A 286 20.46 19.94 -21.69
N SER A 287 19.45 20.04 -20.82
CA SER A 287 19.20 21.26 -20.03
C SER A 287 20.32 21.52 -19.02
N ALA A 288 20.87 20.48 -18.40
CA ALA A 288 21.99 20.58 -17.47
C ALA A 288 23.32 20.93 -18.18
N ALA A 289 23.51 20.46 -19.42
CA ALA A 289 24.69 20.81 -20.23
C ALA A 289 24.66 22.26 -20.73
N LEU A 290 23.48 22.83 -20.99
CA LEU A 290 23.29 24.24 -21.38
C LEU A 290 23.38 25.23 -20.20
N ALA A 291 23.39 24.73 -18.97
CA ALA A 291 23.48 25.52 -17.74
C ALA A 291 24.90 25.57 -17.14
N GLN A 292 25.89 25.02 -17.86
CA GLN A 292 27.32 24.98 -17.53
C GLN A 292 28.11 25.88 -18.50
#